data_AF-A0A7C1CED1-F1
#
_entry.id   AF-A0A7C1CED1-F1
#
_cell.length_a   1.000
_cell.length_b   1.000
_cell.length_c   1.000
_cell.angle_alpha   90.00
_cell.angle_beta   90.00
_cell.angle_gamma   90.00
#
_symmetry.space_group_name_H-M   'P 1'
#
loop_
_entity.id
_entity.type
_entity.pdbx_description
1 polymer ?
#
loop_
_entity_poly.entity_id
_entity_poly.type
_entity_poly.pdbx_seq_one_letter_code
_entity_poly.pdbx_strand_id
1 'polypeptide(L)'
;MRKDIGVLDVFGRKTMGQSGIDTLIVVPWGHPAGWRQVRYTTKGISLDHCTTLPLLLKMFPRSEVFVLVLDSLVEEAPKPQSPSKCWQCYEENIEHLRHASQAESYKELRDQLADFLSSYAKCLLGDKYKPVIHPVICPAVGRPGGKWIFRGNPRDFESIALYYLGKTIMEKPFSSIVVDTTHGVNFMPSLTTRLANRLASLLLARHEYLELAEQRGVKIYIYNADPVPLASPGQPEMSLNLIA
;
A
#
# COMPACT_ATOMS: atom_id res chain seq x y z
N MET A 1 43.28 2.79 2.02
CA MET A 1 42.49 3.80 2.76
C MET A 1 41.38 4.33 1.84
N ARG A 2 40.16 3.78 1.94
CA ARG A 2 38.97 4.42 1.35
C ARG A 2 38.39 5.34 2.43
N LYS A 3 38.18 6.61 2.09
CA LYS A 3 37.52 7.59 2.97
C LYS A 3 36.01 7.32 2.93
N ASP A 4 35.46 6.90 4.06
CA ASP A 4 34.03 6.76 4.26
C ASP A 4 33.38 8.14 4.40
N ILE A 5 32.63 8.54 3.37
CA ILE A 5 31.78 9.73 3.40
C ILE A 5 30.43 9.26 3.96
N GLY A 6 30.20 9.48 5.27
CA GLY A 6 28.95 9.12 5.93
C GLY A 6 27.79 9.95 5.39
N VAL A 7 26.74 9.26 4.93
CA VAL A 7 25.42 9.84 4.63
C VAL A 7 24.59 9.80 5.91
N LEU A 8 23.82 10.85 6.17
CA LEU A 8 22.89 10.90 7.29
C LEU A 8 21.56 10.24 6.88
N ASP A 9 20.99 9.41 7.76
CA ASP A 9 19.65 8.85 7.53
C ASP A 9 18.54 9.90 7.74
N VAL A 10 17.29 9.53 7.47
CA VAL A 10 16.09 10.39 7.62
C VAL A 10 15.83 10.82 9.08
N PHE A 11 16.66 10.37 10.03
CA PHE A 11 16.64 10.71 11.45
C PHE A 11 17.94 11.42 11.89
N GLY A 12 18.80 11.86 10.96
CA GLY A 12 20.02 12.60 11.26
C GLY A 12 21.13 11.77 11.91
N ARG A 13 21.12 10.44 11.76
CA ARG A 13 22.16 9.55 12.31
C ARG A 13 23.20 9.20 11.24
N LYS A 14 24.47 9.15 11.66
CA LYS A 14 25.57 8.64 10.81
C LYS A 14 25.31 7.17 10.48
N THR A 15 25.15 6.83 9.20
CA THR A 15 25.12 5.42 8.78
C THR A 15 26.55 4.92 8.61
N MET A 16 27.03 4.10 9.54
CA MET A 16 28.12 3.16 9.24
C MET A 16 27.59 2.17 8.20
N GLY A 17 28.46 1.70 7.30
CA GLY A 17 28.11 0.70 6.29
C GLY A 17 27.46 -0.51 6.94
N GLN A 18 26.14 -0.63 6.82
CA GLN A 18 25.36 -1.71 7.39
C GLN A 18 24.64 -2.45 6.28
N SER A 19 24.87 -3.76 6.25
CA SER A 19 24.11 -4.76 5.52
C SER A 19 22.60 -4.65 5.84
N GLY A 20 21.87 -3.93 4.99
CA GLY A 20 20.51 -4.25 4.54
C GLY A 20 19.33 -4.11 5.50
N ILE A 21 18.87 -2.88 5.75
CA ILE A 21 17.53 -2.62 6.32
C ILE A 21 16.52 -2.55 5.16
N ASP A 22 15.73 -3.61 4.98
CA ASP A 22 14.61 -3.67 4.02
C ASP A 22 13.27 -3.39 4.74
N THR A 23 12.39 -2.63 4.08
CA THR A 23 11.07 -2.23 4.59
C THR A 23 9.94 -2.97 3.88
N LEU A 24 8.98 -3.49 4.63
CA LEU A 24 7.71 -3.99 4.10
C LEU A 24 6.68 -2.87 4.15
N ILE A 25 6.22 -2.36 3.01
CA ILE A 25 5.12 -1.39 2.92
C ILE A 25 3.82 -2.15 2.66
N VAL A 26 2.79 -1.87 3.46
CA VAL A 26 1.45 -2.48 3.32
C VAL A 26 0.43 -1.35 3.16
N VAL A 27 -0.20 -1.26 2.00
CA VAL A 27 -1.15 -0.19 1.66
C VAL A 27 -2.54 -0.77 1.35
N PRO A 28 -3.51 -0.70 2.27
CA PRO A 28 -4.90 -0.96 1.94
C PRO A 28 -5.43 0.12 1.00
N TRP A 29 -5.93 -0.29 -0.16
CA TRP A 29 -6.53 0.56 -1.16
C TRP A 29 -8.00 0.19 -1.35
N GLY A 30 -8.88 1.19 -1.21
CA GLY A 30 -10.25 1.13 -1.71
C GLY A 30 -10.29 1.31 -3.23
N HIS A 31 -11.28 2.04 -3.73
CA HIS A 31 -11.43 2.24 -5.16
C HIS A 31 -10.60 3.45 -5.68
N PRO A 32 -9.58 3.23 -6.53
CA PRO A 32 -8.62 4.29 -6.91
C PRO A 32 -9.16 5.37 -7.86
N ALA A 33 -10.18 5.04 -8.67
CA ALA A 33 -10.73 5.93 -9.69
C ALA A 33 -11.19 7.31 -9.16
N GLY A 34 -11.64 7.37 -7.91
CA GLY A 34 -12.15 8.60 -7.29
C GLY A 34 -11.08 9.48 -6.63
N TRP A 35 -9.82 9.02 -6.55
CA TRP A 35 -8.80 9.78 -5.83
C TRP A 35 -8.37 11.03 -6.60
N ARG A 36 -8.42 12.17 -5.91
CA ARG A 36 -8.09 13.49 -6.48
C ARG A 36 -6.59 13.75 -6.45
N GLN A 37 -6.14 14.68 -7.28
CA GLN A 37 -4.77 15.21 -7.19
C GLN A 37 -4.61 16.03 -5.91
N VAL A 38 -3.63 15.68 -5.08
CA VAL A 38 -3.36 16.29 -3.77
C VAL A 38 -1.86 16.56 -3.66
N ARG A 39 -1.48 17.64 -2.97
CA ARG A 39 -0.09 17.84 -2.54
C ARG A 39 0.09 17.17 -1.18
N TYR A 40 0.76 16.02 -1.15
CA TYR A 40 1.07 15.35 0.11
C TYR A 40 2.37 15.89 0.69
N THR A 41 2.39 16.18 2.00
CA THR A 41 3.57 16.68 2.70
C THR A 41 3.88 15.83 3.93
N THR A 42 5.16 15.60 4.23
CA THR A 42 5.57 14.98 5.49
C THR A 42 7.05 15.27 5.75
N LYS A 43 7.45 15.58 6.97
CA LYS A 43 8.88 15.77 7.35
C LYS A 43 9.71 16.61 6.36
N GLY A 44 9.15 17.70 5.83
CA GLY A 44 9.83 18.59 4.88
C GLY A 44 9.96 18.08 3.44
N ILE A 45 9.42 16.91 3.11
CA ILE A 45 9.25 16.44 1.73
C ILE A 45 7.81 16.66 1.27
N SER A 46 7.64 17.00 -0.01
CA SER A 46 6.34 17.16 -0.64
C SER A 46 6.26 16.45 -2.00
N LEU A 47 5.05 16.08 -2.38
CA LEU A 47 4.77 15.48 -3.68
C LEU A 47 3.32 15.70 -4.10
N ASP A 48 3.14 16.20 -5.31
CA ASP A 48 1.83 16.25 -5.97
C ASP A 48 1.49 14.86 -6.55
N HIS A 49 0.49 14.19 -5.98
CA HIS A 49 0.02 12.89 -6.46
C HIS A 49 -1.42 12.59 -6.02
N CYS A 50 -2.07 11.62 -6.66
CA CYS A 50 -3.42 11.17 -6.26
C CYS A 50 -3.42 10.06 -5.21
N THR A 51 -2.25 9.56 -4.81
CA THR A 51 -2.06 8.61 -3.70
C THR A 51 -0.73 8.90 -3.01
N THR A 52 -0.62 8.45 -1.76
CA THR A 52 0.52 8.60 -0.85
C THR A 52 1.66 7.63 -1.15
N LEU A 53 1.41 6.55 -1.90
CA LEU A 53 2.42 5.50 -2.16
C LEU A 53 3.76 6.04 -2.72
N PRO A 54 3.80 6.92 -3.73
CA PRO A 54 5.08 7.45 -4.21
C PRO A 54 5.84 8.29 -3.17
N LEU A 55 5.14 8.95 -2.25
CA LEU A 55 5.77 9.68 -1.15
C LEU A 55 6.43 8.69 -0.17
N LEU A 56 5.76 7.57 0.13
CA LEU A 56 6.34 6.49 0.94
C LEU A 56 7.53 5.84 0.26
N LEU A 57 7.48 5.61 -1.05
CA LEU A 57 8.62 5.07 -1.81
C LEU A 57 9.83 6.01 -1.79
N LYS A 58 9.62 7.33 -1.70
CA LYS A 58 10.72 8.29 -1.47
C LYS A 58 11.29 8.19 -0.06
N MET A 59 10.45 7.97 0.95
CA MET A 59 10.86 7.85 2.35
C MET A 59 11.56 6.52 2.65
N PHE A 60 11.13 5.45 1.98
CA PHE A 60 11.58 4.08 2.17
C PHE A 60 12.02 3.49 0.81
N PRO A 61 13.16 3.95 0.25
CA PRO A 61 13.61 3.56 -1.10
C PRO A 61 13.99 2.08 -1.23
N ARG A 62 14.25 1.41 -0.11
CA ARG A 62 14.50 -0.04 -0.02
C ARG A 62 13.26 -0.75 0.52
N SER A 63 12.23 -0.82 -0.30
CA SER A 63 10.95 -1.40 0.11
C SER A 63 10.38 -2.41 -0.86
N GLU A 64 9.60 -3.32 -0.30
CA GLU A 64 8.67 -4.18 -1.01
C GLU A 64 7.25 -3.78 -0.62
N VAL A 65 6.35 -3.71 -1.60
CA VAL A 65 5.02 -3.12 -1.40
C VAL A 65 3.94 -4.18 -1.58
N PHE A 66 3.08 -4.33 -0.60
CA PHE A 66 1.84 -5.09 -0.69
C PHE A 66 0.66 -4.14 -0.79
N VAL A 67 -0.06 -4.21 -1.90
CA VAL A 67 -1.28 -3.43 -2.13
C VAL A 67 -2.46 -4.33 -1.82
N LEU A 68 -3.14 -4.08 -0.70
CA LEU A 68 -4.31 -4.86 -0.29
C LEU A 68 -5.56 -4.19 -0.85
N VAL A 69 -6.27 -4.86 -1.75
CA VAL A 69 -7.57 -4.37 -2.26
C VAL A 69 -8.66 -5.37 -1.99
N LEU A 70 -9.91 -4.91 -2.05
CA LEU A 70 -11.07 -5.77 -1.99
C LEU A 70 -11.46 -6.27 -3.38
N ASP A 71 -11.99 -7.49 -3.47
CA ASP A 71 -12.57 -8.06 -4.71
C ASP A 71 -13.78 -7.26 -5.22
N SER A 72 -14.35 -6.38 -4.38
CA SER A 72 -15.30 -5.35 -4.80
C SER A 72 -14.78 -4.36 -5.84
N LEU A 73 -13.47 -4.32 -6.09
CA LEU A 73 -12.88 -3.54 -7.18
C LEU A 73 -13.39 -3.95 -8.57
N VAL A 74 -14.02 -5.13 -8.69
CA VAL A 74 -14.72 -5.56 -9.90
C VAL A 74 -15.86 -4.61 -10.33
N GLU A 75 -16.37 -3.80 -9.39
CA GLU A 75 -17.41 -2.81 -9.71
C GLU A 75 -16.79 -1.58 -10.36
N GLU A 76 -17.19 -1.26 -11.60
CA GLU A 76 -16.71 -0.06 -12.28
C GLU A 76 -17.15 1.22 -11.54
N ALA A 77 -16.20 2.12 -11.30
CA ALA A 77 -16.50 3.43 -10.75
C ALA A 77 -17.03 4.42 -11.80
N PRO A 78 -17.93 5.33 -11.38
CA PRO A 78 -18.36 6.44 -12.23
C PRO A 78 -17.21 7.42 -12.49
N LYS A 79 -17.27 8.08 -13.66
CA LYS A 79 -16.30 9.13 -14.02
C LYS A 79 -16.35 10.28 -13.02
N PRO A 80 -15.22 10.67 -12.39
CA PRO A 80 -15.18 11.80 -11.48
C PRO A 80 -15.32 13.12 -12.24
N GLN A 81 -15.83 14.13 -11.55
CA GLN A 81 -15.97 15.49 -12.10
C GLN A 81 -14.62 16.11 -12.48
N SER A 82 -13.56 15.78 -11.73
CA SER A 82 -12.18 16.23 -11.98
C SER A 82 -11.25 15.02 -12.03
N PRO A 83 -11.01 14.47 -13.23
CA PRO A 83 -10.11 13.34 -13.43
C PRO A 83 -8.66 13.63 -13.02
N SER A 84 -8.10 12.78 -12.16
CA SER A 84 -6.67 12.79 -11.79
C SER A 84 -5.88 11.78 -12.62
N LYS A 85 -4.57 11.70 -12.40
CA LYS A 85 -3.75 10.60 -12.95
C LYS A 85 -4.26 9.21 -12.53
N CYS A 86 -4.82 9.09 -11.32
CA CYS A 86 -5.43 7.84 -10.86
C CYS A 86 -6.65 7.46 -11.70
N TRP A 87 -7.48 8.43 -12.10
CA TRP A 87 -8.55 8.15 -13.06
C TRP A 87 -8.01 7.74 -14.44
N GLN A 88 -7.01 8.45 -14.96
CA GLN A 88 -6.43 8.13 -16.27
C GLN A 88 -5.89 6.70 -16.32
N CYS A 89 -5.08 6.31 -15.33
CA CYS A 89 -4.58 4.94 -15.22
C CYS A 89 -5.69 3.91 -14.98
N TYR A 90 -6.76 4.29 -14.28
CA TYR A 90 -7.91 3.41 -14.11
C TYR A 90 -8.64 3.18 -15.45
N GLU A 91 -8.91 4.25 -16.21
CA GLU A 91 -9.60 4.22 -17.50
C GLU A 91 -8.81 3.45 -18.57
N GLU A 92 -7.49 3.64 -18.62
CA GLU A 92 -6.59 2.89 -19.52
C GLU A 92 -6.60 1.38 -19.27
N ASN A 93 -6.92 0.95 -18.05
CA ASN A 93 -6.85 -0.46 -17.63
C ASN A 93 -8.23 -1.06 -17.33
N ILE A 94 -9.33 -0.35 -17.66
CA ILE A 94 -10.69 -0.74 -17.29
C ILE A 94 -11.14 -2.08 -17.90
N GLU A 95 -10.56 -2.48 -19.03
CA GLU A 95 -10.86 -3.77 -19.68
C GLU A 95 -10.57 -4.98 -18.76
N HIS A 96 -9.55 -4.89 -17.91
CA HIS A 96 -9.30 -5.95 -16.91
C HIS A 96 -10.48 -6.10 -15.95
N LEU A 97 -11.11 -4.99 -15.53
CA LEU A 97 -12.29 -5.03 -14.65
C LEU A 97 -13.53 -5.57 -15.40
N ARG A 98 -13.68 -5.21 -16.67
CA ARG A 98 -14.74 -5.75 -17.53
C ARG A 98 -14.62 -7.26 -17.68
N HIS A 99 -13.43 -7.77 -17.95
CA HIS A 99 -13.17 -9.22 -17.98
C HIS A 99 -13.40 -9.86 -16.61
N ALA A 100 -12.89 -9.25 -15.53
CA ALA A 100 -13.09 -9.73 -14.17
C ALA A 100 -14.59 -9.86 -13.82
N SER A 101 -15.43 -8.94 -14.30
CA SER A 101 -16.88 -8.96 -14.08
C SER A 101 -17.60 -10.14 -14.77
N GLN A 102 -16.96 -10.76 -15.75
CA GLN A 102 -17.48 -11.92 -16.49
C GLN A 102 -16.81 -13.23 -16.06
N ALA A 103 -15.94 -13.20 -15.04
CA ALA A 103 -15.21 -14.39 -14.59
C ALA A 103 -16.15 -15.52 -14.17
N GLU A 104 -15.85 -16.74 -14.59
CA GLU A 104 -16.64 -17.95 -14.30
C GLU A 104 -16.27 -18.55 -12.93
N SER A 105 -15.14 -18.15 -12.37
CA SER A 105 -14.66 -18.63 -11.08
C SER A 105 -14.07 -17.53 -10.21
N TYR A 106 -14.06 -17.75 -8.89
CA TYR A 106 -13.44 -16.82 -7.94
C TYR A 106 -11.93 -16.66 -8.16
N LYS A 107 -11.26 -17.73 -8.59
CA LYS A 107 -9.83 -17.68 -8.92
C LYS A 107 -9.61 -16.74 -10.10
N GLU A 108 -10.37 -16.90 -11.17
CA GLU A 108 -10.28 -16.05 -12.36
C GLU A 108 -10.57 -14.58 -12.04
N LEU A 109 -11.63 -14.30 -11.26
CA LEU A 109 -11.93 -12.95 -10.76
C LEU A 109 -10.70 -12.33 -10.09
N ARG A 110 -10.08 -13.07 -9.18
CA ARG A 110 -8.90 -12.60 -8.43
C ARG A 110 -7.69 -12.40 -9.32
N ASP A 111 -7.44 -13.30 -10.26
CA ASP A 111 -6.30 -13.19 -11.18
C ASP A 111 -6.45 -11.94 -12.07
N GLN A 112 -7.65 -11.71 -12.63
CA GLN A 112 -7.93 -10.51 -13.46
C GLN A 112 -7.82 -9.20 -12.66
N LEU A 113 -8.27 -9.18 -11.39
CA LEU A 113 -8.10 -8.01 -10.53
C LEU A 113 -6.63 -7.77 -10.14
N ALA A 114 -5.83 -8.84 -9.99
CA ALA A 114 -4.40 -8.71 -9.74
C ALA A 114 -3.66 -8.17 -10.98
N ASP A 115 -4.06 -8.60 -12.18
CA ASP A 115 -3.56 -8.06 -13.45
C ASP A 115 -3.91 -6.59 -13.61
N PHE A 116 -5.18 -6.22 -13.32
CA PHE A 116 -5.61 -4.81 -13.28
C PHE A 116 -4.69 -3.99 -12.38
N LEU A 117 -4.46 -4.43 -11.13
CA LEU A 117 -3.64 -3.67 -10.19
C LEU A 117 -2.18 -3.56 -10.62
N SER A 118 -1.63 -4.61 -11.21
CA SER A 118 -0.26 -4.61 -11.72
C SER A 118 -0.10 -3.57 -12.84
N SER A 119 -1.02 -3.56 -13.80
CA SER A 119 -1.02 -2.59 -14.90
C SER A 119 -1.33 -1.17 -14.42
N TYR A 120 -2.29 -1.01 -13.51
CA TYR A 120 -2.64 0.25 -12.87
C TYR A 120 -1.45 0.86 -12.11
N ALA A 121 -0.77 0.07 -11.28
CA ALA A 121 0.40 0.52 -10.52
C ALA A 121 1.56 0.90 -11.45
N LYS A 122 1.77 0.16 -12.53
CA LYS A 122 2.77 0.47 -13.56
C LYS A 122 2.49 1.82 -14.23
N CYS A 123 1.25 2.08 -14.65
CA CYS A 123 0.85 3.38 -15.19
C CYS A 123 1.05 4.52 -14.17
N LEU A 124 0.64 4.27 -12.93
CA LEU A 124 0.64 5.28 -11.87
C LEU A 124 2.05 5.72 -11.49
N LEU A 125 2.96 4.77 -11.32
CA LEU A 125 4.32 5.03 -10.82
C LEU A 125 5.34 5.27 -11.93
N GLY A 126 5.10 4.71 -13.13
CA GLY A 126 6.06 4.69 -14.23
C GLY A 126 7.38 4.02 -13.84
N ASP A 127 8.44 4.28 -14.62
CA ASP A 127 9.76 3.68 -14.41
C ASP A 127 10.58 4.34 -13.29
N LYS A 128 10.04 5.36 -12.61
CA LYS A 128 10.78 6.19 -11.67
C LYS A 128 11.15 5.47 -10.38
N TYR A 129 10.22 4.68 -9.84
CA TYR A 129 10.37 4.08 -8.51
C TYR A 129 10.72 2.59 -8.56
N LYS A 130 10.47 1.91 -9.69
CA LYS A 130 10.62 0.46 -9.91
C LYS A 130 10.37 -0.41 -8.65
N PRO A 131 9.30 -0.20 -7.88
CA PRO A 131 9.05 -0.99 -6.69
C PRO A 131 8.65 -2.41 -7.08
N VAL A 132 8.99 -3.38 -6.24
CA VAL A 132 8.37 -4.70 -6.30
C VAL A 132 7.00 -4.57 -5.62
N ILE A 133 5.93 -4.61 -6.42
CA ILE A 133 4.55 -4.50 -5.95
C ILE A 133 3.89 -5.87 -6.03
N HIS A 134 3.27 -6.26 -4.93
CA HIS A 134 2.50 -7.49 -4.76
C HIS A 134 1.02 -7.14 -4.56
N PRO A 135 0.19 -7.24 -5.61
CA PRO A 135 -1.26 -7.11 -5.47
C PRO A 135 -1.82 -8.27 -4.63
N VAL A 136 -2.65 -7.94 -3.63
CA VAL A 136 -3.40 -8.95 -2.86
C VAL A 136 -4.87 -8.61 -2.93
N ILE A 137 -5.62 -9.46 -3.63
CA ILE A 137 -7.07 -9.37 -3.71
C ILE A 137 -7.69 -10.08 -2.51
N CYS A 138 -8.29 -9.30 -1.62
CA CYS A 138 -8.92 -9.75 -0.39
C CYS A 138 -10.45 -9.77 -0.52
N PRO A 139 -11.15 -10.64 0.23
CA PRO A 139 -12.62 -10.68 0.21
C PRO A 139 -13.25 -9.41 0.75
N ALA A 140 -14.19 -8.83 0.00
CA ALA A 140 -15.04 -7.73 0.44
C ALA A 140 -16.20 -8.22 1.31
N VAL A 141 -16.83 -7.28 2.02
CA VAL A 141 -18.10 -7.51 2.72
C VAL A 141 -19.00 -6.29 2.51
N GLY A 142 -20.25 -6.54 2.12
CA GLY A 142 -21.28 -5.52 1.96
C GLY A 142 -21.66 -5.24 0.51
N ARG A 143 -22.16 -4.02 0.28
CA ARG A 143 -22.63 -3.50 -1.01
C ARG A 143 -21.89 -2.19 -1.31
N PRO A 144 -20.77 -2.23 -2.05
CA PRO A 144 -19.95 -1.05 -2.31
C PRO A 144 -20.63 0.00 -3.20
N GLY A 145 -21.76 -0.34 -3.80
CA GLY A 145 -22.61 0.60 -4.54
C GLY A 145 -22.93 0.18 -5.97
N GLY A 146 -22.37 -0.92 -6.46
CA GLY A 146 -22.68 -1.46 -7.79
C GLY A 146 -23.68 -2.62 -7.77
N LYS A 147 -23.46 -3.57 -8.70
CA LYS A 147 -24.35 -4.70 -8.97
C LYS A 147 -24.16 -5.88 -8.02
N TRP A 148 -23.05 -5.91 -7.27
CA TRP A 148 -22.60 -7.07 -6.53
C TRP A 148 -22.91 -6.96 -5.04
N ILE A 149 -23.06 -8.11 -4.40
CA ILE A 149 -23.24 -8.24 -2.95
C ILE A 149 -22.19 -9.21 -2.44
N PHE A 150 -21.31 -8.73 -1.58
CA PHE A 150 -20.23 -9.52 -1.00
C PHE A 150 -20.64 -9.99 0.38
N ARG A 151 -20.75 -11.31 0.56
CA ARG A 151 -21.17 -11.94 1.82
C ARG A 151 -20.01 -12.77 2.36
N GLY A 152 -19.59 -12.48 3.58
CA GLY A 152 -18.48 -13.16 4.21
C GLY A 152 -18.16 -12.54 5.57
N ASN A 153 -17.08 -13.02 6.18
CA ASN A 153 -16.57 -12.45 7.42
C ASN A 153 -15.50 -11.41 7.09
N PRO A 154 -15.55 -10.17 7.61
CA PRO A 154 -14.47 -9.21 7.41
C PRO A 154 -13.09 -9.71 7.85
N ARG A 155 -13.00 -10.73 8.73
CA ARG A 155 -11.74 -11.37 9.11
C ARG A 155 -11.11 -12.23 8.00
N ASP A 156 -11.86 -12.58 6.96
CA ASP A 156 -11.33 -13.28 5.79
C ASP A 156 -10.32 -12.39 5.05
N PHE A 157 -10.52 -11.07 5.06
CA PHE A 157 -9.52 -10.08 4.61
C PHE A 157 -8.18 -10.26 5.33
N GLU A 158 -8.19 -10.30 6.67
CA GLU A 158 -6.95 -10.44 7.45
C GLU A 158 -6.29 -11.80 7.18
N SER A 159 -7.10 -12.86 7.04
CA SER A 159 -6.60 -14.22 6.80
C SER A 159 -5.90 -14.34 5.44
N ILE A 160 -6.52 -13.80 4.38
CA ILE A 160 -5.91 -13.77 3.05
C ILE A 160 -4.68 -12.88 3.04
N ALA A 161 -4.74 -11.67 3.60
CA ALA A 161 -3.58 -10.79 3.69
C ALA A 161 -2.42 -11.46 4.45
N LEU A 162 -2.68 -12.08 5.60
CA LEU A 162 -1.67 -12.80 6.37
C LEU A 162 -1.08 -13.97 5.60
N TYR A 163 -1.86 -14.69 4.80
CA TYR A 163 -1.34 -15.79 3.97
C TYR A 163 -0.30 -15.30 2.96
N TYR A 164 -0.62 -14.23 2.20
CA TYR A 164 0.30 -13.72 1.17
C TYR A 164 1.51 -13.02 1.78
N LEU A 165 1.30 -12.12 2.74
CA LEU A 165 2.40 -11.42 3.41
C LEU A 165 3.26 -12.39 4.22
N GLY A 166 2.61 -13.36 4.88
CA GLY A 166 3.23 -14.43 5.66
C GLY A 166 4.26 -15.21 4.86
N LYS A 167 3.92 -15.65 3.64
CA LYS A 167 4.87 -16.35 2.77
C LYS A 167 6.13 -15.53 2.51
N THR A 168 5.97 -14.26 2.15
CA THR A 168 7.09 -13.38 1.84
C THR A 168 7.96 -13.15 3.07
N ILE A 169 7.38 -12.87 4.24
CA ILE A 169 8.17 -12.65 5.45
C ILE A 169 8.84 -13.93 5.97
N MET A 170 8.41 -15.12 5.58
CA MET A 170 9.06 -16.37 5.97
C MET A 170 10.37 -16.62 5.22
N GLU A 171 10.46 -16.11 3.99
CA GLU A 171 11.62 -16.21 3.11
C GLU A 171 12.54 -15.01 3.25
N LYS A 172 11.96 -13.82 3.36
CA LYS A 172 12.67 -12.56 3.37
C LYS A 172 12.47 -11.79 4.68
N PRO A 173 13.55 -11.40 5.35
CA PRO A 173 13.49 -10.60 6.55
C PRO A 173 13.23 -9.12 6.25
N PHE A 174 12.44 -8.47 7.11
CA PHE A 174 12.20 -7.03 7.10
C PHE A 174 12.43 -6.46 8.49
N SER A 175 13.13 -5.33 8.55
CA SER A 175 13.45 -4.65 9.81
C SER A 175 12.43 -3.57 10.17
N SER A 176 11.59 -3.19 9.21
CA SER A 176 10.49 -2.26 9.40
C SER A 176 9.26 -2.66 8.59
N ILE A 177 8.10 -2.38 9.17
CA ILE A 177 6.79 -2.46 8.52
C ILE A 177 6.21 -1.05 8.48
N VAL A 178 5.77 -0.63 7.31
CA VAL A 178 5.08 0.65 7.09
C VAL A 178 3.66 0.34 6.64
N VAL A 179 2.66 0.77 7.42
CA VAL A 179 1.24 0.67 7.05
C VAL A 179 0.75 2.04 6.64
N ASP A 180 0.11 2.16 5.49
CA ASP A 180 -0.53 3.39 5.05
C ASP A 180 -2.05 3.23 4.98
N THR A 181 -2.76 3.78 5.96
CA THR A 181 -4.21 3.64 6.06
C THR A 181 -4.97 4.65 5.22
N THR A 182 -4.29 5.60 4.56
CA THR A 182 -4.90 6.76 3.91
C THR A 182 -6.00 6.40 2.93
N HIS A 183 -5.76 5.38 2.10
CA HIS A 183 -6.66 4.97 1.02
C HIS A 183 -7.49 3.73 1.36
N GLY A 184 -7.36 3.22 2.58
CA GLY A 184 -8.12 2.06 3.03
C GLY A 184 -9.56 2.44 3.36
N VAL A 185 -10.50 1.56 3.05
CA VAL A 185 -11.93 1.80 3.29
C VAL A 185 -12.48 0.87 4.37
N ASN A 186 -13.51 1.34 5.09
CA ASN A 186 -14.26 0.55 6.07
C ASN A 186 -13.34 -0.12 7.11
N PHE A 187 -13.32 -1.46 7.13
CA PHE A 187 -12.57 -2.28 8.10
C PHE A 187 -11.08 -2.42 7.75
N MET A 188 -10.66 -2.10 6.52
CA MET A 188 -9.31 -2.38 6.04
C MET A 188 -8.22 -1.70 6.87
N PRO A 189 -8.32 -0.40 7.25
CA PRO A 189 -7.32 0.24 8.11
C PRO A 189 -7.09 -0.50 9.42
N SER A 190 -8.17 -0.76 10.17
CA SER A 190 -8.09 -1.40 11.49
C SER A 190 -7.50 -2.81 11.41
N LEU A 191 -7.96 -3.62 10.43
CA LEU A 191 -7.44 -4.97 10.25
C LEU A 191 -5.98 -4.99 9.78
N THR A 192 -5.57 -4.04 8.92
CA THR A 192 -4.19 -3.96 8.44
C THR A 192 -3.24 -3.50 9.56
N THR A 193 -3.64 -2.54 10.40
CA THR A 193 -2.88 -2.16 11.59
C THR A 193 -2.72 -3.34 12.55
N ARG A 194 -3.76 -4.15 12.76
CA ARG A 194 -3.65 -5.37 13.56
C ARG A 194 -2.70 -6.38 12.93
N LEU A 195 -2.79 -6.57 11.61
CA LEU A 195 -1.93 -7.47 10.85
C LEU A 195 -0.45 -7.11 11.00
N ALA A 196 -0.08 -5.83 11.00
CA ALA A 196 1.31 -5.40 11.16
C ALA A 196 1.97 -5.92 12.45
N ASN A 197 1.24 -5.91 13.58
CA ASN A 197 1.76 -6.46 14.84
C ASN A 197 1.98 -7.98 14.77
N ARG A 198 1.09 -8.70 14.09
CA ARG A 198 1.25 -10.16 13.87
C ARG A 198 2.46 -10.44 12.98
N LEU A 199 2.63 -9.68 11.89
CA LEU A 199 3.77 -9.82 10.98
C LEU A 199 5.08 -9.50 11.66
N ALA A 200 5.15 -8.45 12.49
CA ALA A 200 6.33 -8.14 13.28
C ALA A 200 6.71 -9.29 14.23
N SER A 201 5.72 -9.89 14.88
CA SER A 201 5.95 -11.05 15.76
C SER A 201 6.47 -12.26 14.99
N LEU A 202 5.92 -12.53 13.80
CA LEU A 202 6.38 -13.62 12.93
C LEU A 202 7.79 -13.37 12.39
N LEU A 203 8.10 -12.13 12.00
CA LEU A 203 9.44 -11.74 11.57
C LEU A 203 10.47 -11.99 12.65
N LEU A 204 10.18 -11.62 13.90
CA LEU A 204 11.06 -11.86 15.04
C LEU A 204 11.23 -13.36 15.33
N ALA A 205 10.13 -14.12 15.31
CA ALA A 205 10.17 -15.55 15.54
C ALA A 205 10.92 -16.31 14.44
N ARG A 206 10.87 -15.83 13.19
CA ARG A 206 11.49 -16.50 12.04
C ARG A 206 12.95 -16.11 11.85
N HIS A 207 13.30 -14.85 12.09
CA HIS A 207 14.60 -14.28 11.75
C HIS A 207 15.30 -13.80 13.02
N GLU A 208 15.92 -14.74 13.73
CA GLU A 208 16.58 -14.53 15.04
C GLU A 208 17.56 -13.34 15.05
N TYR A 209 18.22 -13.07 13.94
CA TYR A 209 19.18 -11.97 13.86
C TYR A 209 18.53 -10.58 13.98
N LEU A 210 17.22 -10.44 13.74
CA LEU A 210 16.47 -9.20 14.00
C LEU A 210 16.31 -8.92 15.49
N GLU A 211 16.36 -9.95 16.34
CA GLU A 211 16.38 -9.82 17.80
C GLU A 211 17.77 -9.38 18.30
N LEU A 212 18.83 -9.92 17.67
CA LEU A 212 20.22 -9.69 18.06
C LEU A 212 20.82 -8.38 17.51
N ALA A 213 20.15 -7.72 16.57
CA ALA A 213 20.58 -6.44 16.03
C ALA A 213 20.55 -5.33 17.11
N GLU A 214 21.45 -4.34 16.99
CA GLU A 214 21.51 -3.17 17.90
C GLU A 214 20.16 -2.45 18.04
N GLN A 215 19.30 -2.55 17.01
CA GLN A 215 17.90 -2.15 17.05
C GLN A 215 17.03 -3.39 17.30
N ARG A 216 16.87 -3.72 18.58
CA ARG A 216 16.10 -4.87 19.09
C ARG A 216 14.65 -4.83 18.60
N GLY A 217 14.35 -5.45 17.46
CA GLY A 217 12.98 -5.64 17.00
C GLY A 217 12.67 -5.16 15.59
N VAL A 218 11.42 -5.38 15.20
CA VAL A 218 10.84 -4.86 13.95
C VAL A 218 10.12 -3.55 14.25
N LYS A 219 10.50 -2.47 13.57
CA LYS A 219 9.82 -1.17 13.72
C LYS A 219 8.52 -1.17 12.95
N ILE A 220 7.44 -0.70 13.57
CA ILE A 220 6.17 -0.47 12.87
C ILE A 220 5.97 1.04 12.75
N TYR A 221 5.61 1.49 11.56
CA TYR A 221 5.20 2.86 11.29
C TYR A 221 3.82 2.82 10.64
N ILE A 222 2.88 3.56 11.20
CA ILE A 222 1.53 3.67 10.66
C ILE A 222 1.32 5.11 10.22
N TYR A 223 0.98 5.29 8.96
CA TYR A 223 0.73 6.58 8.35
C TYR A 223 -0.73 6.75 7.96
N ASN A 224 -1.23 7.97 8.09
CA ASN A 224 -2.53 8.37 7.58
C ASN A 224 -2.48 9.84 7.15
N ALA A 225 -2.93 10.14 5.93
CA ALA A 225 -3.02 11.52 5.48
C ALA A 225 -4.23 12.25 6.08
N ASP A 226 -4.14 13.58 6.14
CA ASP A 226 -5.29 14.44 6.40
C ASP A 226 -6.43 14.13 5.40
N PRO A 227 -7.70 14.22 5.84
CA PRO A 227 -8.83 13.92 4.98
C PRO A 227 -8.93 14.94 3.83
N VAL A 228 -9.04 14.43 2.60
CA VAL A 228 -9.23 15.28 1.42
C VAL A 228 -10.63 15.92 1.47
N PRO A 229 -10.75 17.27 1.50
CA PRO A 229 -12.03 17.94 1.56
C PRO A 229 -12.80 17.75 0.25
N LEU A 230 -14.12 17.50 0.37
CA LEU A 230 -15.00 17.32 -0.79
C LEU A 230 -15.07 18.59 -1.66
N ALA A 231 -15.05 19.76 -1.03
CA ALA A 231 -15.03 21.05 -1.70
C ALA A 231 -13.85 21.88 -1.18
N SER A 232 -12.86 22.09 -2.03
CA SER A 232 -11.78 23.06 -1.80
C SER A 232 -11.44 23.72 -3.12
N PRO A 233 -11.36 25.06 -3.20
CA PRO A 233 -10.79 25.72 -4.35
C PRO A 233 -9.31 25.31 -4.49
N GLY A 234 -8.89 24.98 -5.70
CA GLY A 234 -7.52 24.59 -6.01
C GLY A 234 -7.14 23.16 -5.60
N GLN A 235 -5.83 22.88 -5.69
CA GLN A 235 -5.25 21.61 -5.28
C GLN A 235 -5.04 21.62 -3.75
N PRO A 236 -5.68 20.71 -2.99
CA PRO A 236 -5.51 20.67 -1.55
C PRO A 236 -4.10 20.18 -1.17
N GLU A 237 -3.60 20.67 -0.05
CA GLU A 237 -2.38 20.20 0.60
C GLU A 237 -2.73 19.38 1.85
N MET A 238 -2.25 18.14 1.92
CA MET A 238 -2.58 17.19 2.98
C MET A 238 -1.31 16.65 3.63
N SER A 239 -1.24 16.71 4.96
CA SER A 239 -0.11 16.16 5.70
C SER A 239 -0.26 14.64 5.77
N LEU A 240 0.81 13.90 5.47
CA LEU A 240 0.92 12.47 5.75
C LEU A 240 1.51 12.30 7.15
N ASN A 241 0.64 11.98 8.11
CA ASN A 241 0.96 11.95 9.53
C ASN A 241 1.42 10.56 9.95
N LEU A 242 2.48 10.48 10.76
CA LEU A 242 2.83 9.26 11.49
C LEU A 242 1.93 9.17 12.72
N ILE A 243 1.11 8.12 12.81
CA ILE A 243 0.09 7.95 13.84
C ILE A 243 0.38 6.82 14.83
N ALA A 244 1.31 5.91 14.52
CA ALA A 244 1.87 4.91 15.43
C ALA A 244 3.24 4.41 14.96
#